data_AF-A0A9X0LCT8-F1
#
_entry.id   AF-A0A9X0LCT8-F1
#
_cell.length_a   1.000
_cell.length_b   1.000
_cell.length_c   1.000
_cell.angle_alpha   90.00
_cell.angle_beta   90.00
_cell.angle_gamma   90.00
#
_symmetry.space_group_name_H-M   'P 1'
#
loop_
_entity.id
_entity.type
_entity.pdbx_description
1 polymer ?
#
loop_
_entity_poly.entity_id
_entity_poly.type
_entity_poly.pdbx_seq_one_letter_code
_entity_poly.pdbx_strand_id
1 'polypeptide(L)'
;MTPSLLAAMRAQEELSGVVTTIRDLAAKGATASGDVAGIVVEPERNTLRLYWAGTMPETVAAEIGRARSAGITVVVRSAAYTEAELRREVERLVRLPLHSGKPSAQRVMAAMPMPDGSGIKVNIGGLPAGTSVASALRSVPALDSKYPLTVDLSSELVPASRWYDWGPYWGGGYMDRTAGGSCSNAFGVTGLNGVATYLLSAAHCGQGEWRTGAVNFGNGPERNTYGSTITSRALAHDGHAILTPDGAGNAVYHGTPVNPNNNDLGATSGIRVGGASRSTIGELVCTSGSYTGTVCGIRVAATGISYQFDPPAHGVGVMTNMVNAQLPGVSVAGNGDSGGPVYAIRTTDQRAIARGVISAIDLNQERPCTGYVYPGRACSSSVLYGEVVDIMNTIGVRINVG
;
A
#
# COMPACT_ATOMS: atom_id res chain seq x y z
N MET A 1 -16.96 7.83 -6.17
CA MET A 1 -17.06 8.31 -4.76
C MET A 1 -18.46 8.84 -4.56
N THR A 2 -19.22 8.27 -3.64
CA THR A 2 -20.61 8.68 -3.43
C THR A 2 -20.66 10.08 -2.80
N PRO A 3 -21.71 10.87 -3.06
CA PRO A 3 -21.92 12.15 -2.38
C PRO A 3 -21.92 12.01 -0.84
N SER A 4 -22.43 10.89 -0.31
CA SER A 4 -22.44 10.59 1.12
C SER A 4 -21.03 10.41 1.70
N LEU A 5 -20.12 9.73 0.98
CA LEU A 5 -18.74 9.56 1.41
C LEU A 5 -17.97 10.88 1.35
N LEU A 6 -18.16 11.67 0.29
CA LEU A 6 -17.54 13.00 0.19
C LEU A 6 -18.02 13.94 1.31
N ALA A 7 -19.32 13.89 1.65
CA ALA A 7 -19.87 14.66 2.77
C ALA A 7 -19.28 14.21 4.12
N ALA A 8 -19.17 12.90 4.35
CA ALA A 8 -18.53 12.36 5.54
C ALA A 8 -17.05 12.79 5.64
N MET A 9 -16.30 12.76 4.54
CA MET A 9 -14.90 13.21 4.52
C MET A 9 -14.76 14.71 4.85
N ARG A 10 -15.67 15.56 4.35
CA ARG A 10 -15.68 16.99 4.71
C ARG A 10 -16.03 17.20 6.18
N ALA A 11 -17.04 16.51 6.70
CA ALA A 11 -17.38 16.55 8.12
C ALA A 11 -16.20 16.08 8.99
N GLN A 12 -15.45 15.07 8.53
CA GLN A 12 -14.25 14.60 9.21
C GLN A 12 -13.18 15.70 9.34
N GLU A 13 -12.97 16.55 8.32
CA GLU A 13 -12.00 17.65 8.39
C GLU A 13 -12.34 18.63 9.52
N GLU A 14 -13.61 19.02 9.62
CA GLU A 14 -14.11 19.93 10.68
C GLU A 14 -13.96 19.28 12.06
N LEU A 15 -14.40 18.03 12.20
CA LEU A 15 -14.24 17.25 13.44
C LEU A 15 -12.76 17.09 13.82
N SER A 16 -11.86 16.89 12.85
CA SER A 16 -10.41 16.75 13.11
C SER A 16 -9.79 18.03 13.64
N GLY A 17 -10.29 19.19 13.20
CA GLY A 17 -9.88 20.50 13.74
C GLY A 17 -10.22 20.64 15.22
N VAL A 18 -11.43 20.21 15.61
CA VAL A 18 -11.86 20.18 17.03
C VAL A 18 -11.04 19.18 17.83
N VAL A 19 -10.80 17.97 17.29
CA VAL A 19 -9.93 16.96 17.92
C VAL A 19 -8.54 17.53 18.23
N THR A 20 -7.93 18.20 17.25
CA THR A 20 -6.59 18.79 17.38
C THR A 20 -6.59 19.84 18.49
N THR A 21 -7.57 20.75 18.48
CA THR A 21 -7.69 21.79 19.50
C THR A 21 -7.91 21.21 20.90
N ILE A 22 -8.78 20.21 21.04
CA ILE A 22 -9.00 19.51 22.33
C ILE A 22 -7.69 18.87 22.82
N ARG A 23 -6.95 18.17 21.94
CA ARG A 23 -5.68 17.53 22.31
C ARG A 23 -4.62 18.56 22.71
N ASP A 24 -4.52 19.68 22.01
CA ASP A 24 -3.57 20.75 22.34
C ASP A 24 -3.90 21.41 23.69
N LEU A 25 -5.18 21.66 23.95
CA LEU A 25 -5.65 22.20 25.23
C LEU A 25 -5.45 21.20 26.37
N ALA A 26 -5.71 19.92 26.12
CA ALA A 26 -5.45 18.86 27.08
C ALA A 26 -3.95 18.76 27.41
N ALA A 27 -3.07 18.80 26.41
CA ALA A 27 -1.62 18.78 26.62
C ALA A 27 -1.12 20.01 27.41
N LYS A 28 -1.67 21.21 27.16
CA LYS A 28 -1.32 22.44 27.90
C LYS A 28 -1.89 22.46 29.32
N GLY A 29 -3.07 21.87 29.51
CA GLY A 29 -3.77 21.77 30.79
C GLY A 29 -3.52 20.46 31.52
N ALA A 30 -2.59 19.63 31.04
CA ALA A 30 -2.30 18.31 31.60
C ALA A 30 -1.80 18.50 33.04
N THR A 31 -2.66 18.14 33.98
CA THR A 31 -2.32 18.07 35.39
C THR A 31 -2.23 16.60 35.78
N ALA A 32 -1.63 16.29 36.93
CA ALA A 32 -1.57 14.91 37.42
C ALA A 32 -2.97 14.29 37.70
N SER A 33 -4.06 15.05 37.56
CA SER A 33 -5.42 14.64 37.91
C SER A 33 -6.33 14.28 36.73
N GLY A 34 -5.88 14.36 35.46
CA GLY A 34 -6.66 13.87 34.32
C GLY A 34 -6.14 14.27 32.93
N ASP A 35 -6.52 13.49 31.91
CA ASP A 35 -6.17 13.70 30.50
C ASP A 35 -7.11 12.92 29.56
N VAL A 36 -6.96 13.13 28.25
CA VAL A 36 -7.63 12.38 27.19
C VAL A 36 -7.29 10.90 27.28
N ALA A 37 -8.32 10.06 27.32
CA ALA A 37 -8.20 8.61 27.19
C ALA A 37 -8.28 8.16 25.73
N GLY A 38 -9.15 8.81 24.96
CA GLY A 38 -9.30 8.59 23.53
C GLY A 38 -10.40 9.46 22.94
N ILE A 39 -10.37 9.61 21.61
CA ILE A 39 -11.37 10.37 20.87
C ILE A 39 -11.78 9.56 19.66
N VAL A 40 -13.09 9.35 19.48
CA VAL A 40 -13.67 8.67 18.32
C VAL A 40 -14.44 9.68 17.50
N VAL A 41 -14.10 9.79 16.22
CA VAL A 41 -14.78 10.63 15.24
C VAL A 41 -15.82 9.78 14.49
N GLU A 42 -17.04 10.28 14.38
CA GLU A 42 -18.14 9.68 13.62
C GLU A 42 -18.65 10.68 12.59
N PRO A 43 -17.98 10.79 11.42
CA PRO A 43 -18.27 11.83 10.45
C PRO A 43 -19.68 11.75 9.88
N GLU A 44 -20.23 10.55 9.71
CA GLU A 44 -21.58 10.32 9.18
C GLU A 44 -22.68 10.85 10.11
N ARG A 45 -22.34 11.06 11.39
CA ARG A 45 -23.26 11.55 12.43
C ARG A 45 -22.87 12.93 12.94
N ASN A 46 -21.87 13.57 12.34
CA ASN A 46 -21.25 14.80 12.83
C ASN A 46 -20.97 14.76 14.36
N THR A 47 -20.46 13.63 14.83
CA THR A 47 -20.36 13.31 16.26
C THR A 47 -18.89 13.05 16.65
N LEU A 48 -18.51 13.55 17.83
CA LEU A 48 -17.23 13.29 18.49
C LEU A 48 -17.51 12.64 19.85
N ARG A 49 -17.01 11.42 20.07
CA ARG A 49 -16.99 10.81 21.41
C ARG A 49 -15.64 11.04 22.06
N LEU A 50 -15.64 11.82 23.13
CA LEU A 50 -14.47 12.11 23.94
C LEU A 50 -14.51 11.25 25.21
N TYR A 51 -13.45 10.46 25.40
CA TYR A 51 -13.23 9.71 26.63
C TYR A 51 -12.17 10.43 27.44
N TRP A 52 -12.52 10.77 28.68
CA TRP A 52 -11.68 11.58 29.57
C TRP A 52 -11.44 10.85 30.89
N ALA A 53 -10.18 10.69 31.28
CA ALA A 53 -9.82 10.13 32.57
C ALA A 53 -9.53 11.28 33.54
N GLY A 54 -10.12 11.23 34.74
CA GLY A 54 -9.91 12.25 35.78
C GLY A 54 -10.67 13.57 35.55
N THR A 55 -10.15 14.68 36.07
CA THR A 55 -10.80 15.99 36.01
C THR A 55 -10.51 16.69 34.68
N MET A 56 -11.54 17.20 34.01
CA MET A 56 -11.42 17.92 32.74
C MET A 56 -11.14 19.42 32.96
N PRO A 57 -10.09 19.99 32.34
CA PRO A 57 -9.81 21.42 32.42
C PRO A 57 -10.94 22.28 31.85
N GLU A 58 -11.19 23.44 32.46
CA GLU A 58 -12.20 24.40 31.98
C GLU A 58 -11.97 24.83 30.53
N THR A 59 -10.70 24.94 30.11
CA THR A 59 -10.34 25.29 28.73
C THR A 59 -10.82 24.25 27.72
N VAL A 60 -10.73 22.96 28.06
CA VAL A 60 -11.25 21.86 27.24
C VAL A 60 -12.78 21.86 27.26
N ALA A 61 -13.39 22.07 28.42
CA ALA A 61 -14.85 22.19 28.55
C ALA A 61 -15.41 23.35 27.69
N ALA A 62 -14.71 24.49 27.64
CA ALA A 62 -15.07 25.63 26.82
C ALA A 62 -14.98 25.32 25.32
N GLU A 63 -13.94 24.59 24.88
CA GLU A 63 -13.83 24.15 23.48
C GLU A 63 -14.95 23.19 23.10
N ILE A 64 -15.30 22.25 23.97
CA ILE A 64 -16.47 21.36 23.76
C ILE A 64 -17.75 22.19 23.61
N GLY A 65 -17.91 23.24 24.42
CA GLY A 65 -19.01 24.20 24.30
C GLY A 65 -19.05 24.87 22.92
N ARG A 66 -17.91 25.39 22.45
CA ARG A 66 -17.79 26.00 21.11
C ARG A 66 -18.14 25.03 19.99
N ALA A 67 -17.61 23.81 20.04
CA ALA A 67 -17.90 22.78 19.04
C ALA A 67 -19.41 22.44 18.99
N ARG A 68 -20.05 22.32 20.16
CA ARG A 68 -21.52 22.12 20.23
C ARG A 68 -22.30 23.28 19.65
N SER A 69 -21.89 24.53 19.92
CA SER A 69 -22.52 25.71 19.32
C SER A 69 -22.34 25.79 17.79
N ALA A 70 -21.28 25.18 17.25
CA ALA A 70 -21.03 25.06 15.82
C ALA A 70 -21.79 23.88 15.15
N GLY A 71 -22.66 23.17 15.89
CA GLY A 71 -23.47 22.08 15.36
C GLY A 71 -22.84 20.69 15.42
N ILE A 72 -21.69 20.54 16.11
CA ILE A 72 -21.04 19.23 16.32
C ILE A 72 -21.60 18.58 17.59
N THR A 73 -22.01 17.31 17.49
CA THR A 73 -22.43 16.55 18.67
C THR A 73 -21.20 16.04 19.42
N VAL A 74 -20.89 16.60 20.58
CA VAL A 74 -19.79 16.11 21.43
C VAL A 74 -20.34 15.31 22.60
N VAL A 75 -20.05 14.01 22.64
CA VAL A 75 -20.43 13.09 23.72
C VAL A 75 -19.22 12.83 24.60
N VAL A 76 -19.27 13.29 25.85
CA VAL A 76 -18.19 13.04 26.81
C VAL A 76 -18.52 11.83 27.67
N ARG A 77 -17.53 10.97 27.90
CA ARG A 77 -17.59 9.78 28.76
C ARG A 77 -16.37 9.75 29.68
N SER A 78 -16.57 9.31 30.92
CA SER A 78 -15.45 9.05 31.83
C SER A 78 -14.70 7.79 31.39
N ALA A 79 -13.38 7.81 31.56
CA ALA A 79 -12.48 6.70 31.32
C ALA A 79 -11.67 6.37 32.57
N ALA A 80 -11.24 5.11 32.69
CA ALA A 80 -10.43 4.65 33.82
C ALA A 80 -8.95 5.03 33.68
N TYR A 81 -8.44 5.07 32.45
CA TYR A 81 -7.02 5.30 32.15
C TYR A 81 -6.85 6.34 31.05
N THR A 82 -5.74 7.09 31.12
CA THR A 82 -5.35 8.06 30.08
C THR A 82 -4.72 7.36 28.86
N GLU A 83 -4.74 8.02 27.69
CA GLU A 83 -4.11 7.50 26.47
C GLU A 83 -2.60 7.28 26.69
N ALA A 84 -1.94 8.24 27.36
CA ALA A 84 -0.51 8.20 27.62
C ALA A 84 -0.10 7.01 28.50
N GLU A 85 -0.92 6.66 29.49
CA GLU A 85 -0.73 5.47 30.33
C GLU A 85 -0.82 4.18 29.53
N LEU A 86 -1.89 4.03 28.75
CA LEU A 86 -2.12 2.84 27.94
C LEU A 86 -1.07 2.69 26.83
N ARG A 87 -0.64 3.79 26.19
CA ARG A 87 0.41 3.78 25.15
C ARG A 87 1.76 3.34 25.68
N ARG A 88 2.17 3.83 26.86
CA ARG A 88 3.43 3.39 27.49
C ARG A 88 3.43 1.88 27.73
N GLU A 89 2.30 1.33 28.15
CA GLU A 89 2.19 -0.11 28.33
C GLU A 89 2.17 -0.87 27.01
N VAL A 90 1.45 -0.38 26.00
CA VAL A 90 1.51 -0.94 24.64
C VAL A 90 2.95 -1.04 24.14
N GLU A 91 3.75 0.03 24.28
CA GLU A 91 5.15 0.04 23.90
C GLU A 91 6.00 -0.98 24.67
N ARG A 92 5.70 -1.23 25.95
CA ARG A 92 6.34 -2.27 26.74
C ARG A 92 5.94 -3.67 26.25
N LEU A 93 4.65 -3.90 26.02
CA LEU A 93 4.10 -5.20 25.62
C LEU A 93 4.64 -5.68 24.27
N VAL A 94 4.76 -4.78 23.29
CA VAL A 94 5.32 -5.13 21.96
C VAL A 94 6.83 -5.37 21.98
N ARG A 95 7.54 -4.89 23.02
CA ARG A 95 8.98 -5.09 23.22
C ARG A 95 9.32 -6.30 24.09
N LEU A 96 8.31 -7.00 24.61
CA LEU A 96 8.55 -8.26 25.33
C LEU A 96 9.33 -9.22 24.42
N PRO A 97 10.31 -9.98 24.97
CA PRO A 97 11.18 -10.87 24.20
C PRO A 97 10.43 -12.15 23.77
N LEU A 98 9.36 -11.96 22.99
CA LEU A 98 8.50 -13.02 22.43
C LEU A 98 8.88 -13.35 20.98
N HIS A 99 9.80 -12.58 20.39
CA HIS A 99 10.36 -12.85 19.07
C HIS A 99 11.49 -13.89 19.18
N SER A 100 11.20 -15.15 18.83
CA SER A 100 12.24 -16.18 18.66
C SER A 100 12.90 -16.17 17.27
N GLY A 101 12.53 -15.22 16.41
CA GLY A 101 12.95 -15.15 15.01
C GLY A 101 12.28 -16.19 14.09
N LYS A 102 11.38 -17.02 14.62
CA LYS A 102 10.60 -18.01 13.85
C LYS A 102 9.17 -17.51 13.60
N PRO A 103 8.63 -17.59 12.36
CA PRO A 103 7.26 -17.18 12.05
C PRO A 103 6.19 -17.88 12.91
N SER A 104 6.42 -19.14 13.29
CA SER A 104 5.53 -19.96 14.12
C SER A 104 5.62 -19.70 15.63
N ALA A 105 6.43 -18.74 16.07
CA ALA A 105 6.59 -18.46 17.48
C ALA A 105 5.45 -17.59 18.01
N GLN A 106 4.86 -18.07 19.11
CA GLN A 106 3.79 -17.40 19.85
C GLN A 106 4.28 -16.04 20.36
N ARG A 107 3.65 -14.96 19.92
CA ARG A 107 4.07 -13.60 20.25
C ARG A 107 2.95 -12.58 20.17
N VAL A 108 3.14 -11.45 20.85
CA VAL A 108 2.31 -10.26 20.66
C VAL A 108 2.62 -9.68 19.28
N MET A 109 1.61 -9.68 18.40
CA MET A 109 1.72 -9.13 17.03
C MET A 109 1.42 -7.64 16.99
N ALA A 110 0.40 -7.22 17.75
CA ALA A 110 0.06 -5.83 17.98
C ALA A 110 -0.53 -5.65 19.37
N ALA A 111 -0.42 -4.44 19.88
CA ALA A 111 -1.16 -3.98 21.04
C ALA A 111 -1.62 -2.54 20.78
N MET A 112 -2.79 -2.17 21.27
CA MET A 112 -3.36 -0.84 21.07
C MET A 112 -4.22 -0.43 22.27
N PRO A 113 -4.22 0.86 22.66
CA PRO A 113 -5.18 1.35 23.64
C PRO A 113 -6.61 1.18 23.12
N MET A 114 -7.53 0.77 23.97
CA MET A 114 -8.95 0.86 23.64
C MET A 114 -9.39 2.33 23.69
N PRO A 115 -10.07 2.86 22.66
CA PRO A 115 -10.42 4.28 22.59
C PRO A 115 -11.28 4.80 23.75
N ASP A 116 -11.95 3.90 24.46
CA ASP A 116 -12.76 4.22 25.64
C ASP A 116 -11.95 4.32 26.95
N GLY A 117 -10.64 4.07 26.89
CA GLY A 117 -9.76 4.09 28.04
C GLY A 117 -9.99 2.94 29.03
N SER A 118 -10.66 1.86 28.62
CA SER A 118 -10.93 0.70 29.48
C SER A 118 -9.74 -0.26 29.64
N GLY A 119 -8.72 -0.16 28.77
CA GLY A 119 -7.57 -1.05 28.79
C GLY A 119 -6.88 -1.16 27.42
N ILE A 120 -6.24 -2.30 27.17
CA ILE A 120 -5.44 -2.55 25.98
C ILE A 120 -6.01 -3.74 25.22
N LYS A 121 -6.19 -3.58 23.90
CA LYS A 121 -6.45 -4.71 23.01
C LYS A 121 -5.11 -5.27 22.53
N VAL A 122 -4.88 -6.57 22.71
CA VAL A 122 -3.66 -7.27 22.32
C VAL A 122 -3.99 -8.35 21.31
N ASN A 123 -3.18 -8.43 20.26
CA ASN A 123 -3.24 -9.47 19.26
C ASN A 123 -2.11 -10.48 19.46
N ILE A 124 -2.44 -11.76 19.57
CA ILE A 124 -1.46 -12.85 19.72
C ILE A 124 -1.46 -13.70 18.46
N GLY A 125 -0.29 -13.83 17.83
CA GLY A 125 -0.05 -14.65 16.64
C GLY A 125 0.79 -15.90 16.94
N GLY A 126 0.92 -16.79 15.96
CA GLY A 126 1.69 -18.04 16.08
C GLY A 126 0.98 -19.15 16.88
N LEU A 127 -0.35 -19.10 16.98
CA LEU A 127 -1.16 -20.07 17.71
C LEU A 127 -1.82 -21.09 16.75
N PRO A 128 -1.95 -22.37 17.15
CA PRO A 128 -2.73 -23.35 16.38
C PRO A 128 -4.18 -22.90 16.16
N ALA A 129 -4.76 -23.27 15.03
CA ALA A 129 -6.18 -23.02 14.75
C ALA A 129 -7.08 -23.62 15.86
N GLY A 130 -8.12 -22.89 16.27
CA GLY A 130 -9.02 -23.29 17.35
C GLY A 130 -8.49 -23.06 18.77
N THR A 131 -7.33 -22.41 18.94
CA THR A 131 -6.84 -22.01 20.27
C THR A 131 -7.83 -21.04 20.92
N SER A 132 -8.17 -21.27 22.19
CA SER A 132 -8.99 -20.35 22.98
C SER A 132 -8.16 -19.22 23.59
N VAL A 133 -8.80 -18.08 23.92
CA VAL A 133 -8.12 -16.93 24.57
C VAL A 133 -7.41 -17.34 25.86
N ALA A 134 -8.03 -18.21 26.67
CA ALA A 134 -7.42 -18.71 27.91
C ALA A 134 -6.13 -19.53 27.65
N SER A 135 -6.10 -20.32 26.58
CA SER A 135 -4.90 -21.05 26.17
C SER A 135 -3.85 -20.13 25.56
N ALA A 136 -4.25 -19.12 24.78
CA ALA A 136 -3.36 -18.11 24.22
C ALA A 136 -2.63 -17.32 25.32
N LEU A 137 -3.34 -16.88 26.36
CA LEU A 137 -2.75 -16.18 27.50
C LEU A 137 -1.73 -17.04 28.26
N ARG A 138 -1.99 -18.34 28.45
CA ARG A 138 -1.02 -19.27 29.05
C ARG A 138 0.21 -19.49 28.18
N SER A 139 0.04 -19.38 26.86
CA SER A 139 1.10 -19.64 25.88
C SER A 139 2.08 -18.48 25.72
N VAL A 140 1.73 -17.29 26.24
CA VAL A 140 2.58 -16.11 26.27
C VAL A 140 2.79 -15.66 27.72
N PRO A 141 3.55 -16.40 28.55
CA PRO A 141 3.63 -16.14 29.99
C PRO A 141 4.18 -14.76 30.36
N ALA A 142 4.92 -14.13 29.44
CA ALA A 142 5.44 -12.78 29.64
C ALA A 142 4.39 -11.67 29.41
N LEU A 143 3.22 -12.02 28.86
CA LEU A 143 2.10 -11.09 28.64
C LEU A 143 1.37 -10.83 29.96
N ASP A 144 2.05 -10.08 30.84
CA ASP A 144 1.46 -9.47 32.02
C ASP A 144 1.22 -7.98 31.75
N SER A 145 0.17 -7.42 32.33
CA SER A 145 -0.17 -5.99 32.23
C SER A 145 -0.94 -5.55 33.46
N LYS A 146 -0.58 -4.38 33.99
CA LYS A 146 -1.34 -3.74 35.07
C LYS A 146 -2.69 -3.17 34.62
N TYR A 147 -2.90 -3.05 33.29
CA TYR A 147 -4.15 -2.60 32.68
C TYR A 147 -4.94 -3.80 32.13
N PRO A 148 -6.28 -3.75 32.14
CA PRO A 148 -7.11 -4.80 31.57
C PRO A 148 -6.74 -5.11 30.12
N LEU A 149 -6.57 -6.40 29.81
CA LEU A 149 -6.28 -6.88 28.46
C LEU A 149 -7.52 -7.49 27.82
N THR A 150 -7.83 -7.06 26.59
CA THR A 150 -8.73 -7.77 25.69
C THR A 150 -7.89 -8.46 24.63
N VAL A 151 -7.96 -9.79 24.56
CA VAL A 151 -7.16 -10.57 23.61
C VAL A 151 -7.98 -10.86 22.37
N ASP A 152 -7.41 -10.53 21.23
CA ASP A 152 -7.87 -10.97 19.92
C ASP A 152 -6.91 -12.02 19.36
N LEU A 153 -7.47 -13.07 18.78
CA LEU A 153 -6.72 -14.14 18.15
C LEU A 153 -6.88 -13.95 16.65
N SER A 154 -5.90 -13.35 15.99
CA SER A 154 -5.89 -13.23 14.54
C SER A 154 -4.73 -13.98 13.91
N SER A 155 -4.79 -14.13 12.59
CA SER A 155 -3.63 -14.46 11.77
C SER A 155 -2.54 -13.40 11.90
N GLU A 156 -1.33 -13.80 11.56
CA GLU A 156 -0.11 -12.99 11.59
C GLU A 156 -0.32 -11.61 10.92
N LEU A 157 0.05 -10.52 11.59
CA LEU A 157 0.22 -9.23 10.93
C LEU A 157 1.39 -9.33 9.96
N VAL A 158 1.07 -9.36 8.68
CA VAL A 158 2.03 -9.43 7.59
C VAL A 158 2.09 -8.05 6.94
N PRO A 159 3.30 -7.51 6.70
CA PRO A 159 3.39 -6.26 5.98
C PRO A 159 2.81 -6.47 4.57
N ALA A 160 1.97 -5.54 4.11
CA ALA A 160 1.68 -5.43 2.69
C ALA A 160 3.01 -5.27 1.95
N SER A 161 3.27 -6.18 1.02
CA SER A 161 4.57 -6.30 0.38
C SER A 161 4.42 -6.40 -1.12
N ARG A 162 5.50 -6.10 -1.82
CA ARG A 162 5.56 -6.28 -3.25
C ARG A 162 5.23 -7.72 -3.70
N TRP A 163 5.56 -8.74 -2.90
CA TRP A 163 5.25 -10.14 -3.19
C TRP A 163 3.78 -10.51 -2.88
N TYR A 164 3.31 -10.11 -1.69
CA TYR A 164 1.97 -10.40 -1.18
C TYR A 164 1.28 -9.08 -0.82
N ASP A 165 0.74 -8.43 -1.86
CA ASP A 165 0.10 -7.12 -1.76
C ASP A 165 -1.38 -7.26 -1.32
N TRP A 166 -1.97 -6.17 -0.80
CA TRP A 166 -3.37 -6.15 -0.37
C TRP A 166 -4.09 -4.89 -0.87
N GLY A 167 -5.38 -5.00 -1.15
CA GLY A 167 -6.23 -3.89 -1.59
C GLY A 167 -6.28 -2.72 -0.58
N PRO A 168 -6.17 -1.45 -1.01
CA PRO A 168 -6.03 -0.99 -2.38
C PRO A 168 -4.59 -1.16 -2.90
N TYR A 169 -4.44 -2.00 -3.93
CA TYR A 169 -3.14 -2.50 -4.37
C TYR A 169 -2.24 -1.42 -4.96
N TRP A 170 -0.93 -1.55 -4.78
CA TRP A 170 0.07 -0.59 -5.25
C TRP A 170 0.77 -1.08 -6.51
N GLY A 171 1.36 -0.11 -7.21
CA GLY A 171 2.19 -0.34 -8.38
C GLY A 171 3.54 -0.99 -8.09
N GLY A 172 4.06 -1.76 -9.03
CA GLY A 172 5.35 -2.44 -8.93
C GLY A 172 5.30 -3.73 -8.12
N GLY A 173 4.10 -4.22 -7.78
CA GLY A 173 3.85 -5.52 -7.14
C GLY A 173 4.11 -6.69 -8.09
N TYR A 174 4.49 -7.84 -7.54
CA TYR A 174 4.51 -9.12 -8.26
C TYR A 174 3.08 -9.53 -8.57
N MET A 175 2.88 -10.08 -9.76
CA MET A 175 1.65 -10.77 -10.13
C MET A 175 1.94 -12.00 -10.96
N ASP A 176 1.20 -13.08 -10.71
CA ASP A 176 1.10 -14.20 -11.64
C ASP A 176 -0.33 -14.45 -12.08
N ARG A 177 -0.42 -15.08 -13.24
CA ARG A 177 -1.68 -15.41 -13.88
C ARG A 177 -2.05 -16.83 -13.51
N THR A 178 -3.32 -17.09 -13.22
CA THR A 178 -3.78 -18.46 -12.87
C THR A 178 -3.49 -19.46 -14.01
N ALA A 179 -3.50 -19.00 -15.26
CA ALA A 179 -3.16 -19.77 -16.45
C ALA A 179 -1.65 -19.77 -16.81
N GLY A 180 -0.78 -19.35 -15.89
CA GLY A 180 0.68 -19.36 -16.03
C GLY A 180 1.29 -18.05 -16.54
N GLY A 181 2.57 -17.84 -16.21
CA GLY A 181 3.29 -16.60 -16.48
C GLY A 181 3.20 -15.60 -15.33
N SER A 182 4.25 -14.80 -15.17
CA SER A 182 4.39 -13.81 -14.11
C SER A 182 4.94 -12.50 -14.67
N CYS A 183 4.47 -11.40 -14.08
CA CYS A 183 4.82 -10.04 -14.46
C CYS A 183 4.77 -9.15 -13.21
N SER A 184 4.92 -7.85 -13.41
CA SER A 184 4.65 -6.82 -12.42
C SER A 184 3.39 -6.04 -12.78
N ASN A 185 2.78 -5.36 -11.80
CA ASN A 185 1.72 -4.38 -12.06
C ASN A 185 2.30 -2.94 -12.10
N ALA A 186 1.57 -1.97 -12.65
CA ALA A 186 2.03 -0.59 -12.86
C ALA A 186 1.37 0.42 -11.94
N PHE A 187 0.18 0.91 -12.27
CA PHE A 187 -0.46 1.99 -11.52
C PHE A 187 -1.92 1.68 -11.27
N GLY A 188 -2.40 2.09 -10.09
CA GLY A 188 -3.84 2.15 -9.86
C GLY A 188 -4.48 3.28 -10.67
N VAL A 189 -5.57 2.96 -11.34
CA VAL A 189 -6.37 3.88 -12.15
C VAL A 189 -7.85 3.69 -11.85
N THR A 190 -8.65 4.70 -12.13
CA THR A 190 -10.11 4.66 -12.02
C THR A 190 -10.72 4.84 -13.40
N GLY A 191 -11.75 4.06 -13.74
CA GLY A 191 -12.54 4.29 -14.96
C GLY A 191 -13.06 5.72 -15.03
N LEU A 192 -13.18 6.27 -16.24
CA LEU A 192 -13.71 7.64 -16.40
C LEU A 192 -15.17 7.77 -15.90
N ASN A 193 -15.91 6.66 -15.79
CA ASN A 193 -17.21 6.59 -15.14
C ASN A 193 -17.16 6.73 -13.59
N GLY A 194 -15.96 6.68 -12.99
CA GLY A 194 -15.73 6.89 -11.56
C GLY A 194 -16.13 5.74 -10.64
N VAL A 195 -16.50 4.57 -11.19
CA VAL A 195 -17.05 3.44 -10.41
C VAL A 195 -16.01 2.34 -10.19
N ALA A 196 -15.33 1.91 -11.26
CA ALA A 196 -14.41 0.78 -11.21
C ALA A 196 -12.96 1.25 -11.07
N THR A 197 -12.20 0.54 -10.25
CA THR A 197 -10.74 0.68 -10.12
C THR A 197 -10.02 -0.44 -10.82
N TYR A 198 -8.88 -0.11 -11.41
CA TYR A 198 -8.07 -1.05 -12.14
C TYR A 198 -6.59 -0.90 -11.79
N LEU A 199 -5.85 -1.98 -11.90
CA LEU A 199 -4.39 -1.92 -12.02
C LEU A 199 -4.01 -1.99 -13.49
N LEU A 200 -3.14 -1.08 -13.92
CA LEU A 200 -2.48 -1.20 -15.22
C LEU A 200 -1.37 -2.25 -15.16
N SER A 201 -1.12 -2.91 -16.28
CA SER A 201 0.08 -3.73 -16.52
C SER A 201 0.28 -3.91 -18.03
N ALA A 202 1.28 -4.69 -18.45
CA ALA A 202 1.63 -4.89 -19.83
C ALA A 202 0.70 -5.92 -20.49
N ALA A 203 0.21 -5.59 -21.69
CA ALA A 203 -0.72 -6.46 -22.41
C ALA A 203 -0.07 -7.80 -22.80
N HIS A 204 1.22 -7.83 -23.13
CA HIS A 204 1.93 -9.04 -23.49
C HIS A 204 2.07 -10.02 -22.33
N CYS A 205 1.82 -9.61 -21.08
CA CYS A 205 1.78 -10.52 -19.93
C CYS A 205 0.62 -11.52 -20.00
N GLY A 206 -0.36 -11.27 -20.87
CA GLY A 206 -1.50 -12.14 -21.11
C GLY A 206 -2.81 -11.60 -20.54
N GLN A 207 -3.81 -12.47 -20.51
CA GLN A 207 -5.18 -12.15 -20.08
C GLN A 207 -5.69 -13.18 -19.08
N GLY A 208 -6.68 -12.79 -18.30
CA GLY A 208 -7.34 -13.66 -17.31
C GLY A 208 -7.24 -13.08 -15.90
N GLU A 209 -7.32 -13.98 -14.92
CA GLU A 209 -7.22 -13.67 -13.51
C GLU A 209 -5.75 -13.55 -13.07
N TRP A 210 -5.48 -12.50 -12.29
CA TRP A 210 -4.18 -12.15 -11.74
C TRP A 210 -4.23 -12.17 -10.22
N ARG A 211 -3.14 -12.65 -9.61
CA ARG A 211 -2.99 -12.80 -8.16
C ARG A 211 -1.57 -12.48 -7.70
N THR A 212 -1.42 -12.26 -6.40
CA THR A 212 -0.13 -12.05 -5.75
C THR A 212 0.67 -13.35 -5.66
N GLY A 213 1.93 -13.22 -5.21
CA GLY A 213 2.78 -14.36 -4.88
C GLY A 213 2.22 -15.16 -3.70
N ALA A 214 2.59 -16.44 -3.64
CA ALA A 214 2.18 -17.30 -2.53
C ALA A 214 3.01 -17.01 -1.28
N VAL A 215 2.34 -16.90 -0.15
CA VAL A 215 2.94 -16.85 1.19
C VAL A 215 2.40 -18.02 2.00
N ASN A 216 3.17 -18.54 2.94
CA ASN A 216 2.73 -19.63 3.80
C ASN A 216 2.77 -19.18 5.26
N PHE A 217 1.58 -18.95 5.84
CA PHE A 217 1.41 -18.57 7.24
C PHE A 217 1.17 -19.77 8.16
N GLY A 218 1.53 -20.98 7.71
CA GLY A 218 1.39 -22.22 8.48
C GLY A 218 0.10 -23.00 8.20
N ASN A 219 -0.83 -22.45 7.41
CA ASN A 219 -2.08 -23.11 6.99
C ASN A 219 -2.09 -23.50 5.50
N GLY A 220 -0.92 -23.45 4.85
CA GLY A 220 -0.77 -23.66 3.41
C GLY A 220 -0.50 -22.36 2.65
N PRO A 221 -0.29 -22.46 1.32
CA PRO A 221 -0.01 -21.29 0.50
C PRO A 221 -1.27 -20.43 0.31
N GLU A 222 -1.18 -19.17 0.73
CA GLU A 222 -2.20 -18.13 0.58
C GLU A 222 -1.80 -17.13 -0.50
N ARG A 223 -2.79 -16.58 -1.22
CA ARG A 223 -2.63 -15.61 -2.31
C ARG A 223 -3.81 -14.63 -2.29
N ASN A 224 -3.57 -13.39 -2.67
CA ASN A 224 -4.62 -12.40 -2.89
C ASN A 224 -4.89 -12.26 -4.38
N THR A 225 -6.15 -12.09 -4.75
CA THR A 225 -6.55 -11.91 -6.14
C THR A 225 -6.59 -10.42 -6.46
N TYR A 226 -5.75 -9.96 -7.39
CA TYR A 226 -5.86 -8.61 -7.93
C TYR A 226 -7.17 -8.45 -8.70
N GLY A 227 -7.56 -9.49 -9.45
CA GLY A 227 -8.78 -9.54 -10.24
C GLY A 227 -8.53 -9.93 -11.69
N SER A 228 -9.42 -9.55 -12.59
CA SER A 228 -9.45 -10.06 -13.97
C SER A 228 -9.19 -8.99 -15.01
N THR A 229 -8.41 -9.34 -16.03
CA THR A 229 -8.14 -8.48 -17.20
C THR A 229 -9.45 -8.10 -17.89
N ILE A 230 -9.64 -6.81 -18.19
CA ILE A 230 -10.80 -6.36 -18.98
C ILE A 230 -10.56 -6.50 -20.48
N THR A 231 -11.64 -6.44 -21.26
CA THR A 231 -11.58 -6.54 -22.72
C THR A 231 -10.90 -5.35 -23.40
N SER A 232 -11.04 -4.14 -22.85
CA SER A 232 -10.40 -2.94 -23.38
C SER A 232 -8.89 -2.96 -23.09
N ARG A 233 -8.07 -3.06 -24.14
CA ARG A 233 -6.60 -3.13 -24.09
C ARG A 233 -5.98 -2.11 -25.04
N ALA A 234 -4.91 -1.47 -24.61
CA ALA A 234 -4.09 -0.57 -25.42
C ALA A 234 -2.96 -1.35 -26.12
N LEU A 235 -3.30 -2.26 -27.03
CA LEU A 235 -2.34 -3.20 -27.63
C LEU A 235 -1.15 -2.50 -28.33
N ALA A 236 -1.41 -1.37 -29.00
CA ALA A 236 -0.36 -0.59 -29.66
C ALA A 236 0.64 0.05 -28.67
N HIS A 237 0.26 0.17 -27.39
CA HIS A 237 1.12 0.70 -26.33
C HIS A 237 1.46 -0.38 -25.29
N ASP A 238 1.21 -1.64 -25.64
CA ASP A 238 1.38 -2.81 -24.77
C ASP A 238 0.76 -2.63 -23.38
N GLY A 239 -0.41 -2.00 -23.29
CA GLY A 239 -1.09 -1.75 -22.02
C GLY A 239 -2.39 -2.54 -21.88
N HIS A 240 -2.68 -3.03 -20.68
CA HIS A 240 -4.01 -3.52 -20.32
C HIS A 240 -4.41 -3.07 -18.91
N ALA A 241 -5.67 -3.32 -18.55
CA ALA A 241 -6.20 -3.04 -17.22
C ALA A 241 -6.77 -4.31 -16.59
N ILE A 242 -6.54 -4.47 -15.30
CA ILE A 242 -7.06 -5.55 -14.45
C ILE A 242 -8.13 -4.93 -13.57
N LEU A 243 -9.39 -5.39 -13.68
CA LEU A 243 -10.46 -4.94 -12.78
C LEU A 243 -10.15 -5.42 -11.36
N THR A 244 -10.13 -4.48 -10.42
CA THR A 244 -9.62 -4.72 -9.07
C THR A 244 -10.70 -4.41 -8.03
N PRO A 245 -11.51 -5.40 -7.61
CA PRO A 245 -12.61 -5.21 -6.68
C PRO A 245 -12.19 -4.67 -5.32
N ASP A 246 -11.03 -5.09 -4.82
CA ASP A 246 -10.48 -4.65 -3.52
C ASP A 246 -9.79 -3.27 -3.59
N GLY A 247 -9.93 -2.58 -4.73
CA GLY A 247 -9.40 -1.24 -4.95
C GLY A 247 -8.01 -1.22 -5.57
N ALA A 248 -7.74 -0.19 -6.35
CA ALA A 248 -6.40 0.12 -6.85
C ALA A 248 -5.91 1.42 -6.19
N GLY A 249 -4.76 1.37 -5.54
CA GLY A 249 -4.19 2.45 -4.76
C GLY A 249 -3.61 3.58 -5.61
N ASN A 250 -2.99 4.54 -4.93
CA ASN A 250 -2.36 5.72 -5.50
C ASN A 250 -0.87 5.79 -5.18
N ALA A 251 -0.21 4.63 -5.08
CA ALA A 251 1.21 4.54 -4.75
C ALA A 251 1.90 3.46 -5.61
N VAL A 252 3.21 3.57 -5.68
CA VAL A 252 4.11 2.57 -6.27
C VAL A 252 5.10 2.13 -5.22
N TYR A 253 5.36 0.82 -5.12
CA TYR A 253 6.42 0.28 -4.30
C TYR A 253 7.76 0.90 -4.72
N HIS A 254 8.57 1.28 -3.74
CA HIS A 254 9.87 1.91 -3.93
C HIS A 254 10.89 1.20 -3.04
N GLY A 255 11.85 0.49 -3.63
CA GLY A 255 12.87 -0.24 -2.89
C GLY A 255 13.14 -1.63 -3.43
N THR A 256 13.36 -2.58 -2.54
CA THR A 256 13.89 -3.91 -2.86
C THR A 256 12.95 -4.77 -3.72
N PRO A 257 13.50 -5.62 -4.60
CA PRO A 257 12.73 -6.62 -5.36
C PRO A 257 12.19 -7.72 -4.45
N VAL A 258 11.26 -8.52 -4.97
CA VAL A 258 10.90 -9.80 -4.36
C VAL A 258 12.04 -10.79 -4.55
N ASN A 259 12.19 -11.76 -3.66
CA ASN A 259 12.97 -12.96 -3.92
C ASN A 259 12.31 -14.16 -3.21
N PRO A 260 11.59 -15.02 -3.95
CA PRO A 260 10.90 -16.16 -3.35
C PRO A 260 11.84 -17.19 -2.74
N ASN A 261 13.06 -17.34 -3.29
CA ASN A 261 14.00 -18.37 -2.88
C ASN A 261 14.66 -18.05 -1.52
N ASN A 262 14.65 -16.78 -1.08
CA ASN A 262 15.17 -16.36 0.22
C ASN A 262 14.09 -15.83 1.16
N ASN A 263 12.80 -16.04 0.84
CA ASN A 263 11.65 -15.49 1.55
C ASN A 263 11.66 -13.95 1.68
N ASP A 264 12.31 -13.23 0.76
CA ASP A 264 12.26 -11.77 0.71
C ASP A 264 10.98 -11.34 0.01
N LEU A 265 10.06 -10.75 0.79
CA LEU A 265 8.78 -10.25 0.31
C LEU A 265 8.92 -8.97 -0.54
N GLY A 266 10.14 -8.41 -0.62
CA GLY A 266 10.46 -7.16 -1.27
C GLY A 266 9.99 -5.94 -0.48
N ALA A 267 9.96 -4.80 -1.15
CA ALA A 267 9.58 -3.54 -0.51
C ALA A 267 8.19 -3.59 0.13
N THR A 268 8.09 -2.98 1.30
CA THR A 268 6.85 -2.72 2.04
C THR A 268 6.57 -1.21 2.15
N SER A 269 7.39 -0.40 1.48
CA SER A 269 7.29 1.05 1.39
C SER A 269 7.15 1.49 -0.07
N GLY A 270 6.65 2.70 -0.25
CA GLY A 270 6.33 3.22 -1.58
C GLY A 270 6.27 4.74 -1.61
N ILE A 271 6.09 5.25 -2.82
CA ILE A 271 5.92 6.67 -3.11
C ILE A 271 4.51 6.89 -3.65
N ARG A 272 3.83 7.93 -3.16
CA ARG A 272 2.51 8.32 -3.67
C ARG A 272 2.60 8.88 -5.08
N VAL A 273 1.59 8.60 -5.89
CA VAL A 273 1.42 9.10 -7.24
C VAL A 273 0.80 10.50 -7.17
N GLY A 274 1.51 11.48 -7.74
CA GLY A 274 1.11 12.89 -7.76
C GLY A 274 0.48 13.33 -9.08
N GLY A 275 0.42 12.45 -10.08
CA GLY A 275 -0.14 12.72 -11.40
C GLY A 275 0.44 11.80 -12.47
N ALA A 276 0.11 12.09 -13.72
CA ALA A 276 0.65 11.43 -14.90
C ALA A 276 0.98 12.48 -15.97
N SER A 277 2.06 12.27 -16.71
CA SER A 277 2.37 13.07 -17.89
C SER A 277 3.22 12.27 -18.85
N ARG A 278 3.28 12.72 -20.11
CA ARG A 278 4.15 12.13 -21.13
C ARG A 278 5.62 12.24 -20.75
N SER A 279 6.41 11.32 -21.30
CA SER A 279 7.85 11.37 -21.16
C SER A 279 8.47 12.41 -22.08
N THR A 280 9.57 13.01 -21.64
CA THR A 280 10.36 13.98 -22.41
C THR A 280 11.79 13.49 -22.54
N ILE A 281 12.34 13.55 -23.75
CA ILE A 281 13.74 13.19 -24.00
C ILE A 281 14.66 13.96 -23.05
N GLY A 282 15.61 13.25 -22.44
CA GLY A 282 16.58 13.80 -21.49
C GLY A 282 16.11 13.83 -20.04
N GLU A 283 14.83 13.62 -19.73
CA GLU A 283 14.40 13.56 -18.32
C GLU A 283 14.92 12.29 -17.63
N LEU A 284 14.92 12.33 -16.29
CA LEU A 284 15.29 11.19 -15.46
C LEU A 284 14.05 10.51 -14.89
N VAL A 285 14.00 9.19 -15.01
CA VAL A 285 12.93 8.34 -14.52
C VAL A 285 13.47 7.22 -13.64
N CYS A 286 12.54 6.58 -12.93
CA CYS A 286 12.72 5.35 -12.19
C CYS A 286 11.86 4.25 -12.81
N THR A 287 12.36 3.02 -12.81
CA THR A 287 11.58 1.79 -12.96
C THR A 287 11.31 1.18 -11.58
N SER A 288 10.20 0.45 -11.41
CA SER A 288 9.97 -0.34 -10.19
C SER A 288 9.29 -1.68 -10.47
N GLY A 289 10.01 -2.59 -11.12
CA GLY A 289 9.52 -3.94 -11.36
C GLY A 289 9.70 -4.86 -10.13
N SER A 290 8.92 -5.94 -10.06
CA SER A 290 8.97 -6.85 -8.91
C SER A 290 10.27 -7.64 -8.81
N TYR A 291 10.98 -7.87 -9.91
CA TYR A 291 12.16 -8.73 -9.95
C TYR A 291 13.46 -7.93 -9.82
N THR A 292 13.52 -6.75 -10.44
CA THR A 292 14.68 -5.84 -10.31
C THR A 292 14.56 -4.92 -9.10
N GLY A 293 13.34 -4.61 -8.67
CA GLY A 293 13.08 -3.60 -7.64
C GLY A 293 13.11 -2.22 -8.27
N THR A 294 13.42 -1.20 -7.48
CA THR A 294 13.48 0.18 -7.96
C THR A 294 14.87 0.57 -8.44
N VAL A 295 14.95 1.09 -9.67
CA VAL A 295 16.17 1.68 -10.24
C VAL A 295 15.84 3.08 -10.73
N CYS A 296 16.59 4.08 -10.28
CA CYS A 296 16.38 5.49 -10.60
C CYS A 296 17.57 6.10 -11.33
N GLY A 297 17.38 7.29 -11.91
CA GLY A 297 18.42 7.99 -12.67
C GLY A 297 18.53 7.54 -14.12
N ILE A 298 17.53 6.80 -14.60
CA ILE A 298 17.44 6.30 -15.97
C ILE A 298 17.06 7.47 -16.87
N ARG A 299 17.80 7.69 -17.96
CA ARG A 299 17.54 8.82 -18.85
C ARG A 299 16.69 8.41 -20.04
N VAL A 300 15.62 9.15 -20.30
CA VAL A 300 14.83 8.98 -21.54
C VAL A 300 15.69 9.34 -22.74
N ALA A 301 15.95 8.37 -23.62
CA ALA A 301 16.83 8.51 -24.77
C ALA A 301 16.05 8.75 -26.07
N ALA A 302 14.87 8.19 -26.22
CA ALA A 302 14.03 8.36 -27.40
C ALA A 302 12.54 8.24 -27.05
N THR A 303 11.70 8.98 -27.77
CA THR A 303 10.24 8.90 -27.70
C THR A 303 9.71 8.68 -29.12
N GLY A 304 8.52 8.09 -29.26
CA GLY A 304 7.91 7.87 -30.57
C GLY A 304 8.48 6.64 -31.30
N ILE A 305 9.16 5.74 -30.59
CA ILE A 305 9.73 4.54 -31.21
C ILE A 305 8.63 3.52 -31.47
N SER A 306 8.76 2.77 -32.56
CA SER A 306 7.89 1.64 -32.87
C SER A 306 8.73 0.38 -33.05
N TYR A 307 8.26 -0.75 -32.53
CA TYR A 307 8.94 -2.04 -32.64
C TYR A 307 7.90 -3.16 -32.64
N GLN A 308 8.34 -4.39 -32.92
CA GLN A 308 7.48 -5.55 -32.97
C GLN A 308 8.03 -6.70 -32.14
N PHE A 309 7.13 -7.50 -31.57
CA PHE A 309 7.42 -8.83 -31.09
C PHE A 309 7.17 -9.83 -32.21
N ASP A 310 8.19 -10.62 -32.54
CA ASP A 310 8.10 -11.70 -33.50
C ASP A 310 8.69 -12.99 -32.88
N PRO A 311 7.84 -13.99 -32.55
CA PRO A 311 6.40 -14.01 -32.74
C PRO A 311 5.64 -13.07 -31.78
N PRO A 312 4.38 -12.70 -32.09
CA PRO A 312 3.55 -11.89 -31.19
C PRO A 312 3.36 -12.54 -29.81
N ALA A 313 3.48 -11.76 -28.75
CA ALA A 313 3.30 -12.20 -27.37
C ALA A 313 1.86 -11.92 -26.90
N HIS A 314 1.05 -12.96 -26.69
CA HIS A 314 -0.33 -12.85 -26.20
C HIS A 314 -1.22 -11.84 -26.96
N GLY A 315 -1.07 -11.82 -28.29
CA GLY A 315 -1.81 -10.93 -29.20
C GLY A 315 -1.23 -9.51 -29.30
N VAL A 316 -0.07 -9.26 -28.69
CA VAL A 316 0.71 -8.03 -28.84
C VAL A 316 1.80 -8.28 -29.88
N GLY A 317 1.66 -7.66 -31.05
CA GLY A 317 2.58 -7.83 -32.18
C GLY A 317 3.37 -6.57 -32.48
N VAL A 318 2.68 -5.47 -32.81
CA VAL A 318 3.31 -4.19 -33.15
C VAL A 318 2.98 -3.15 -32.09
N MET A 319 4.03 -2.49 -31.60
CA MET A 319 3.94 -1.41 -30.63
C MET A 319 4.39 -0.11 -31.28
N THR A 320 3.65 0.96 -31.03
CA THR A 320 3.87 2.28 -31.61
C THR A 320 3.87 3.35 -30.53
N ASN A 321 4.56 4.46 -30.83
CA ASN A 321 4.69 5.60 -29.93
C ASN A 321 5.23 5.25 -28.53
N MET A 322 6.17 4.31 -28.48
CA MET A 322 6.79 3.85 -27.24
C MET A 322 7.93 4.79 -26.83
N VAL A 323 8.49 4.55 -25.66
CA VAL A 323 9.62 5.31 -25.13
C VAL A 323 10.76 4.36 -24.80
N ASN A 324 11.99 4.81 -25.08
CA ASN A 324 13.20 4.14 -24.63
C ASN A 324 13.90 5.00 -23.58
N ALA A 325 14.29 4.38 -22.47
CA ALA A 325 15.11 4.98 -21.44
C ALA A 325 16.28 4.06 -21.07
N GLN A 326 17.44 4.64 -20.79
CA GLN A 326 18.67 3.89 -20.56
C GLN A 326 19.50 4.46 -19.42
N LEU A 327 20.24 3.57 -18.74
CA LEU A 327 21.26 3.90 -17.75
C LEU A 327 22.49 2.99 -18.01
N PRO A 328 23.45 3.44 -18.83
CA PRO A 328 24.58 2.61 -19.23
C PRO A 328 25.31 2.00 -18.03
N GLY A 329 25.57 0.69 -18.12
CA GLY A 329 26.31 -0.06 -17.08
C GLY A 329 25.46 -0.56 -15.91
N VAL A 330 24.19 -0.18 -15.80
CA VAL A 330 23.28 -0.62 -14.73
C VAL A 330 22.11 -1.39 -15.33
N SER A 331 21.76 -2.55 -14.77
CA SER A 331 20.51 -3.25 -15.13
C SER A 331 19.31 -2.46 -14.62
N VAL A 332 18.49 -1.92 -15.53
CA VAL A 332 17.32 -1.08 -15.19
C VAL A 332 16.00 -1.84 -15.19
N ALA A 333 15.93 -2.96 -15.90
CA ALA A 333 14.79 -3.86 -15.97
C ALA A 333 15.24 -5.22 -16.53
N GLY A 334 14.41 -6.25 -16.34
CA GLY A 334 14.59 -7.55 -16.96
C GLY A 334 13.30 -8.34 -17.08
N ASN A 335 13.42 -9.57 -17.56
CA ASN A 335 12.29 -10.50 -17.63
C ASN A 335 11.62 -10.61 -16.24
N GLY A 336 10.29 -10.49 -16.22
CA GLY A 336 9.46 -10.42 -15.01
C GLY A 336 9.09 -9.00 -14.55
N ASP A 337 9.86 -7.97 -14.93
CA ASP A 337 9.53 -6.57 -14.64
C ASP A 337 8.50 -5.97 -15.62
N SER A 338 8.16 -6.71 -16.69
CA SER A 338 7.07 -6.41 -17.61
C SER A 338 5.82 -6.02 -16.87
N GLY A 339 5.20 -4.91 -17.27
CA GLY A 339 4.04 -4.35 -16.61
C GLY A 339 4.33 -3.49 -15.39
N GLY A 340 5.58 -3.38 -14.95
CA GLY A 340 5.99 -2.49 -13.85
C GLY A 340 5.87 -1.00 -14.20
N PRO A 341 5.78 -0.10 -13.20
CA PRO A 341 5.68 1.33 -13.42
C PRO A 341 7.03 1.94 -13.80
N VAL A 342 6.97 2.93 -14.70
CA VAL A 342 7.99 3.92 -14.94
C VAL A 342 7.47 5.28 -14.47
N TYR A 343 8.22 6.00 -13.65
CA TYR A 343 7.81 7.29 -13.10
C TYR A 343 8.98 8.25 -12.91
N ALA A 344 8.72 9.55 -12.99
CA ALA A 344 9.65 10.57 -12.53
C ALA A 344 9.34 10.97 -11.08
N ILE A 345 10.34 11.38 -10.30
CA ILE A 345 10.11 11.92 -8.95
C ILE A 345 9.95 13.44 -9.06
N ARG A 346 8.79 13.96 -8.66
CA ARG A 346 8.58 15.40 -8.51
C ARG A 346 9.23 15.85 -7.20
N THR A 347 10.27 16.66 -7.31
CA THR A 347 11.12 17.03 -6.17
C THR A 347 10.42 17.90 -5.12
N THR A 348 9.39 18.66 -5.52
CA THR A 348 8.66 19.59 -4.63
C THR A 348 7.89 18.89 -3.52
N ASP A 349 7.39 17.68 -3.77
CA ASP A 349 6.56 16.91 -2.82
C ASP A 349 6.91 15.42 -2.78
N GLN A 350 8.03 15.03 -3.40
CA GLN A 350 8.53 13.66 -3.47
C GLN A 350 7.51 12.66 -4.03
N ARG A 351 6.59 13.10 -4.90
CA ARG A 351 5.58 12.23 -5.51
C ARG A 351 6.05 11.66 -6.84
N ALA A 352 5.60 10.45 -7.13
CA ALA A 352 5.79 9.80 -8.42
C ALA A 352 4.85 10.43 -9.46
N ILE A 353 5.40 10.89 -10.57
CA ILE A 353 4.62 11.28 -11.76
C ILE A 353 4.72 10.13 -12.75
N ALA A 354 3.59 9.45 -12.98
CA ALA A 354 3.53 8.30 -13.86
C ALA A 354 3.97 8.69 -15.28
N ARG A 355 4.84 7.87 -15.87
CA ARG A 355 5.38 7.99 -17.24
C ARG A 355 4.95 6.83 -18.11
N GLY A 356 5.02 5.61 -17.60
CA GLY A 356 4.74 4.46 -18.45
C GLY A 356 4.69 3.11 -17.77
N VAL A 357 4.45 2.10 -18.58
CA VAL A 357 4.36 0.69 -18.21
C VAL A 357 5.47 -0.06 -18.94
N ILE A 358 6.35 -0.74 -18.20
CA ILE A 358 7.48 -1.49 -18.76
C ILE A 358 6.96 -2.53 -19.76
N SER A 359 7.49 -2.52 -20.97
CA SER A 359 7.09 -3.42 -22.06
C SER A 359 8.22 -4.38 -22.45
N ALA A 360 9.42 -3.86 -22.71
CA ALA A 360 10.51 -4.68 -23.21
C ALA A 360 11.88 -4.19 -22.72
N ILE A 361 12.90 -5.02 -22.96
CA ILE A 361 14.32 -4.69 -22.77
C ILE A 361 15.07 -4.82 -24.10
N ASP A 362 16.18 -4.11 -24.24
CA ASP A 362 17.08 -4.23 -25.40
C ASP A 362 18.25 -5.16 -25.06
N LEU A 363 18.30 -6.34 -25.68
CA LEU A 363 19.34 -7.34 -25.43
C LEU A 363 20.69 -6.97 -26.05
N ASN A 364 20.76 -5.99 -26.95
CA ASN A 364 22.07 -5.44 -27.37
C ASN A 364 22.74 -4.66 -26.23
N GLN A 365 21.97 -4.31 -25.20
CA GLN A 365 22.42 -3.66 -23.97
C GLN A 365 22.26 -4.58 -22.75
N GLU A 366 22.36 -5.89 -22.97
CA GLU A 366 22.26 -6.87 -21.89
C GLU A 366 23.25 -6.61 -20.76
N ARG A 367 22.78 -6.81 -19.52
CA ARG A 367 23.56 -6.66 -18.29
C ARG A 367 23.22 -7.81 -17.34
N PRO A 368 24.14 -8.17 -16.43
CA PRO A 368 23.82 -9.08 -15.34
C PRO A 368 22.59 -8.60 -14.58
N CYS A 369 21.63 -9.50 -14.40
CA CYS A 369 20.42 -9.23 -13.63
C CYS A 369 20.75 -8.88 -12.18
N THR A 370 20.05 -7.88 -11.66
CA THR A 370 20.02 -7.55 -10.23
C THR A 370 18.68 -7.99 -9.64
N GLY A 371 18.63 -8.15 -8.31
CA GLY A 371 17.45 -8.62 -7.60
C GLY A 371 17.23 -10.13 -7.72
N TYR A 372 16.01 -10.56 -8.06
CA TYR A 372 15.70 -11.98 -8.19
C TYR A 372 16.21 -12.56 -9.51
N VAL A 373 17.23 -13.42 -9.44
CA VAL A 373 17.85 -14.07 -10.60
C VAL A 373 17.39 -15.52 -10.67
N TYR A 374 16.89 -15.92 -11.84
CA TYR A 374 16.52 -17.29 -12.16
C TYR A 374 17.10 -17.69 -13.53
N PRO A 375 17.29 -19.00 -13.81
CA PRO A 375 17.86 -19.46 -15.08
C PRO A 375 17.10 -18.91 -16.29
N GLY A 376 17.82 -18.30 -17.23
CA GLY A 376 17.24 -17.72 -18.45
C GLY A 376 16.60 -16.34 -18.29
N ARG A 377 16.71 -15.70 -17.11
CA ARG A 377 16.33 -14.29 -16.95
C ARG A 377 17.34 -13.39 -17.66
N ALA A 378 16.86 -12.61 -18.62
CA ALA A 378 17.64 -11.56 -19.27
C ALA A 378 17.33 -10.20 -18.63
N CYS A 379 18.33 -9.33 -18.55
CA CYS A 379 18.20 -7.97 -18.03
C CYS A 379 19.01 -6.99 -18.88
N SER A 380 18.65 -5.71 -18.87
CA SER A 380 19.26 -4.72 -19.75
C SER A 380 19.47 -3.38 -19.05
N SER A 381 20.44 -2.61 -19.55
CA SER A 381 20.59 -1.19 -19.23
C SER A 381 19.64 -0.27 -20.02
N SER A 382 18.79 -0.84 -20.86
CA SER A 382 17.83 -0.13 -21.71
C SER A 382 16.44 -0.78 -21.60
N VAL A 383 15.44 0.06 -21.31
CA VAL A 383 14.04 -0.34 -21.14
C VAL A 383 13.17 0.39 -22.14
N LEU A 384 12.22 -0.34 -22.72
CA LEU A 384 11.14 0.18 -23.54
C LEU A 384 9.83 0.12 -22.75
N TYR A 385 9.05 1.19 -22.80
CA TYR A 385 7.79 1.27 -22.08
C TYR A 385 6.71 1.98 -22.88
N GLY A 386 5.46 1.59 -22.63
CA GLY A 386 4.29 2.25 -23.19
C GLY A 386 3.97 3.52 -22.40
N GLU A 387 3.68 4.61 -23.11
CA GLU A 387 3.26 5.88 -22.52
C GLU A 387 1.98 5.71 -21.70
N VAL A 388 2.04 6.05 -20.40
CA VAL A 388 0.88 5.85 -19.49
C VAL A 388 -0.31 6.68 -19.94
N VAL A 389 -0.07 7.87 -20.48
CA VAL A 389 -1.13 8.76 -20.98
C VAL A 389 -1.86 8.12 -22.17
N ASP A 390 -1.12 7.49 -23.09
CA ASP A 390 -1.74 6.82 -24.25
C ASP A 390 -2.51 5.58 -23.82
N ILE A 391 -1.94 4.76 -22.94
CA ILE A 391 -2.62 3.59 -22.35
C ILE A 391 -3.94 4.00 -21.68
N MET A 392 -3.90 5.04 -20.83
CA MET A 392 -5.07 5.52 -20.12
C MET A 392 -6.16 6.06 -21.05
N ASN A 393 -5.76 6.82 -22.08
CA ASN A 393 -6.69 7.37 -23.07
C ASN A 393 -7.36 6.27 -23.89
N THR A 394 -6.61 5.25 -24.32
CA THR A 394 -7.17 4.12 -25.06
C THR A 394 -8.13 3.29 -24.21
N ILE A 395 -7.79 3.05 -22.94
CA ILE A 395 -8.62 2.22 -22.05
C ILE A 395 -9.83 3.00 -21.49
N GLY A 396 -9.75 4.32 -21.38
CA GLY A 396 -10.80 5.16 -20.81
C GLY A 396 -10.74 5.21 -19.28
N VAL A 397 -9.54 5.47 -18.74
CA VAL A 397 -9.27 5.53 -17.29
C VAL A 397 -8.45 6.79 -16.94
N ARG A 398 -8.38 7.13 -15.66
CA ARG A 398 -7.53 8.19 -15.12
C ARG A 398 -6.66 7.67 -13.97
N ILE A 399 -5.47 8.24 -13.82
CA ILE A 399 -4.53 7.88 -12.76
C ILE A 399 -5.12 8.15 -11.36
N ASN A 400 -4.89 7.23 -10.41
CA ASN A 400 -5.21 7.47 -9.00
C ASN A 400 -4.07 8.27 -8.37
N VAL A 401 -4.42 9.40 -7.75
CA VAL A 401 -3.47 10.32 -7.11
C VAL A 401 -3.77 10.45 -5.62
N GLY A 402 -2.78 10.87 -4.83
CA GLY A 402 -3.03 11.37 -3.46
C GLY A 402 -1.79 11.68 -2.70
#